data_AF-A0A258Y4F7-F1
#
_entry.id   AF-A0A258Y4F7-F1
#
_cell.length_a   1.000
_cell.length_b   1.000
_cell.length_c   1.000
_cell.angle_alpha   90.00
_cell.angle_beta   90.00
_cell.angle_gamma   90.00
#
_symmetry.space_group_name_H-M   'P 1'
#
loop_
_entity.id
_entity.type
_entity.pdbx_description
1 polymer ?
#
loop_
_entity_poly.entity_id
_entity_poly.type
_entity_poly.pdbx_seq_one_letter_code
_entity_poly.pdbx_strand_id
1 'polypeptide(L)'
;MSNAERNILATYMLELFQFILNEPKATPVFDLQEGMFIKEQPLHPNLIEGPLAKTTSDFLKIQDPAELEKIVLNRHLRQELLAAYQLFLSLHIPDFGEIKSLPILHEVLG
;
A
#
# COMPACT_ATOMS: atom_id res chain seq x y z
N MET A 1 -1.82 3.38 21.61
CA MET A 1 -2.88 4.04 20.83
C MET A 1 -4.22 3.38 21.11
N SER A 2 -5.29 4.18 21.08
CA SER A 2 -6.67 3.70 21.12
C SER A 2 -7.09 3.12 19.76
N ASN A 3 -8.14 2.29 19.71
CA ASN A 3 -8.69 1.80 18.44
C ASN A 3 -9.20 2.94 17.53
N ALA A 4 -9.68 4.04 18.12
CA ALA A 4 -10.12 5.20 17.35
C ALA A 4 -8.96 5.87 16.59
N GLU A 5 -7.80 6.01 17.22
CA GLU A 5 -6.61 6.61 16.58
C GLU A 5 -6.07 5.73 15.45
N ARG A 6 -6.07 4.39 15.64
CA ARG A 6 -5.71 3.45 14.56
C ARG A 6 -6.65 3.53 13.37
N ASN A 7 -7.96 3.61 13.61
CA ASN A 7 -8.95 3.70 12.54
C ASN A 7 -8.81 4.99 11.72
N ILE A 8 -8.49 6.10 12.38
CA ILE A 8 -8.25 7.38 11.69
C ILE A 8 -7.00 7.28 10.79
N LEU A 9 -5.89 6.73 11.30
CA LEU A 9 -4.67 6.55 10.50
C LEU A 9 -4.84 5.58 9.34
N ALA A 10 -5.56 4.47 9.58
CA ALA A 10 -5.98 3.53 8.55
C ALA A 10 -6.81 4.18 7.44
N THR A 11 -7.75 5.05 7.82
CA THR A 11 -8.58 5.79 6.86
C THR A 11 -7.72 6.68 5.97
N TYR A 12 -6.82 7.48 6.54
CA TYR A 12 -5.90 8.32 5.76
C TYR A 12 -5.01 7.51 4.82
N MET A 13 -4.56 6.32 5.23
CA MET A 13 -3.77 5.44 4.36
C MET A 13 -4.58 4.87 3.20
N LEU A 14 -5.82 4.45 3.46
CA LEU A 14 -6.72 3.97 2.42
C LEU A 14 -7.04 5.08 1.41
N GLU A 15 -7.36 6.28 1.90
CA GLU A 15 -7.60 7.46 1.05
C GLU A 15 -6.36 7.83 0.24
N LEU A 16 -5.17 7.81 0.85
CA LEU A 16 -3.90 8.07 0.16
C LEU A 16 -3.65 7.04 -0.94
N PHE A 17 -3.84 5.75 -0.66
CA PHE A 17 -3.69 4.71 -1.66
C PHE A 17 -4.74 4.82 -2.77
N GLN A 18 -6.00 5.08 -2.46
CA GLN A 18 -7.04 5.25 -3.48
C GLN A 18 -6.81 6.51 -4.33
N PHE A 19 -6.23 7.57 -3.75
CA PHE A 19 -5.93 8.80 -4.46
C PHE A 19 -4.72 8.66 -5.39
N ILE A 20 -3.65 8.00 -4.94
CA ILE A 20 -2.41 7.89 -5.73
C ILE A 20 -2.47 6.67 -6.67
N LEU A 21 -3.14 5.58 -6.30
CA LEU A 21 -3.15 4.34 -7.08
C LEU A 21 -4.32 4.30 -8.06
N ASN A 22 -4.01 3.99 -9.32
CA ASN A 22 -5.02 3.78 -10.34
C ASN A 22 -5.78 2.46 -10.11
N GLU A 23 -7.06 2.45 -10.50
CA GLU A 23 -7.98 1.31 -10.36
C GLU A 23 -7.34 -0.04 -10.75
N PRO A 24 -7.46 -1.08 -9.90
CA PRO A 24 -6.84 -2.37 -10.16
C PRO A 24 -7.45 -3.02 -11.40
N LYS A 25 -6.65 -3.09 -12.48
CA LYS A 25 -6.90 -4.05 -13.56
C LYS A 25 -6.66 -5.45 -13.00
N ALA A 26 -7.35 -6.46 -13.53
CA ALA A 26 -7.19 -7.86 -13.14
C ALA A 26 -5.82 -8.41 -13.58
N THR A 27 -4.75 -7.90 -13.01
CA THR A 27 -3.37 -8.25 -13.37
C THR A 27 -2.57 -8.55 -12.10
N PRO A 28 -1.61 -9.48 -12.16
CA PRO A 28 -0.91 -9.97 -10.97
C PRO A 28 0.27 -9.09 -10.54
N VAL A 29 0.59 -8.03 -11.28
CA VAL A 29 1.75 -7.16 -11.06
C VAL A 29 1.30 -5.74 -10.81
N PHE A 30 1.82 -5.15 -9.73
CA PHE A 30 1.64 -3.75 -9.42
C PHE A 30 2.95 -2.99 -9.65
N ASP A 31 2.89 -2.00 -10.53
CA ASP A 31 3.99 -1.10 -10.83
C ASP A 31 4.08 -0.02 -9.74
N LEU A 32 5.15 -0.05 -8.95
CA LEU A 32 5.37 0.91 -7.87
C LEU A 32 5.85 2.27 -8.37
N GLN A 33 6.31 2.37 -9.61
CA GLN A 33 6.78 3.62 -10.19
C GLN A 33 5.68 4.35 -10.94
N GLU A 34 4.82 3.61 -11.64
CA GLU A 34 3.70 4.17 -12.39
C GLU A 34 2.37 4.16 -11.62
N GLY A 35 2.34 3.52 -10.44
CA GLY A 35 1.18 3.50 -9.54
C GLY A 35 -0.03 2.78 -10.12
N MET A 36 0.19 1.71 -10.89
CA MET A 36 -0.90 0.99 -11.56
C MET A 36 -0.65 -0.51 -11.72
N PHE A 37 -1.74 -1.26 -11.81
CA PHE A 37 -1.72 -2.68 -12.15
C PHE A 37 -1.48 -2.89 -13.65
N ILE A 38 -0.43 -3.65 -13.98
CA ILE A 38 0.04 -3.88 -15.36
C ILE A 38 0.02 -5.38 -15.74
N LYS A 39 -0.19 -5.66 -17.03
CA LYS A 39 -0.19 -7.02 -17.59
C LYS A 39 1.19 -7.48 -18.03
N GLU A 40 2.01 -6.54 -18.50
CA GLU A 40 3.32 -6.79 -19.06
C GLU A 40 4.36 -6.26 -18.08
N GLN A 41 5.48 -6.96 -17.93
CA GLN A 41 6.51 -6.57 -16.97
C GLN A 41 7.25 -5.32 -17.48
N PRO A 42 7.46 -4.30 -16.63
CA PRO A 42 8.15 -3.07 -17.03
C PRO A 42 9.66 -3.33 -17.09
N LEU A 43 10.40 -2.41 -17.70
CA LEU A 43 11.86 -2.52 -17.83
C LEU A 43 12.61 -2.24 -16.52
N HIS A 44 11.97 -1.59 -15.56
CA HIS A 44 12.55 -1.25 -14.26
C HIS A 44 12.15 -2.25 -13.16
N PRO A 45 12.91 -2.35 -12.07
CA PRO A 45 12.64 -3.32 -11.00
C PRO A 45 11.57 -2.87 -10.00
N ASN A 46 11.04 -1.65 -10.11
CA ASN A 46 10.11 -1.05 -9.15
C ASN A 46 8.69 -1.64 -9.26
N LEU A 47 8.54 -2.91 -8.92
CA LEU A 47 7.27 -3.62 -8.99
C LEU A 47 7.13 -4.61 -7.82
N ILE A 48 5.88 -4.95 -7.50
CA ILE A 48 5.55 -6.10 -6.65
C ILE A 48 4.62 -7.04 -7.40
N GLU A 49 4.68 -8.32 -7.05
CA GLU A 49 3.91 -9.39 -7.68
C GLU A 49 3.41 -10.41 -6.66
N GLY A 50 2.59 -11.36 -7.13
CA GLY A 50 2.12 -12.47 -6.32
C GLY A 50 1.35 -12.03 -5.08
N PRO A 51 1.68 -12.56 -3.87
CA PRO A 51 0.98 -12.20 -2.64
C PRO A 51 0.99 -10.70 -2.32
N LEU A 52 2.09 -9.99 -2.60
CA LEU A 52 2.21 -8.54 -2.33
C LEU A 52 1.24 -7.73 -3.18
N ALA A 53 1.23 -7.98 -4.50
CA ALA A 53 0.32 -7.31 -5.42
C ALA A 53 -1.14 -7.67 -5.14
N LYS A 54 -1.43 -8.93 -4.80
CA LYS A 54 -2.78 -9.35 -4.39
C LYS A 54 -3.24 -8.58 -3.15
N THR A 55 -2.42 -8.54 -2.10
CA THR A 55 -2.76 -7.83 -0.87
C THR A 55 -2.93 -6.33 -1.11
N THR A 56 -2.10 -5.72 -1.97
CA THR A 56 -2.27 -4.32 -2.39
C THR A 56 -3.61 -4.10 -3.08
N SER A 57 -4.01 -5.02 -3.97
CA SER A 57 -5.33 -4.98 -4.62
C SER A 57 -6.47 -5.13 -3.62
N ASP A 58 -6.31 -5.99 -2.61
CA ASP A 58 -7.31 -6.19 -1.57
C ASP A 58 -7.46 -4.91 -0.72
N PHE A 59 -6.36 -4.24 -0.35
CA PHE A 59 -6.41 -2.95 0.35
C PHE A 59 -7.15 -1.88 -0.46
N LEU A 60 -6.89 -1.78 -1.77
CA LEU A 60 -7.55 -0.77 -2.62
C LEU A 60 -9.06 -0.96 -2.74
N LYS A 61 -9.54 -2.19 -2.58
CA LYS A 61 -10.98 -2.51 -2.64
C LYS A 61 -11.71 -2.23 -1.34
N ILE A 62 -11.00 -1.95 -0.24
CA ILE A 62 -11.62 -1.63 1.04
C ILE A 62 -12.34 -0.29 0.93
N GLN A 63 -13.63 -0.28 1.24
CA GLN A 63 -14.44 0.94 1.34
C GLN A 63 -14.75 1.32 2.79
N ASP A 64 -14.66 0.37 3.72
CA ASP A 64 -14.85 0.57 5.15
C ASP A 64 -13.58 0.19 5.91
N PRO A 65 -12.94 1.12 6.65
CA PRO A 65 -11.74 0.83 7.45
C PRO A 65 -11.87 -0.39 8.38
N ALA A 66 -13.07 -0.74 8.84
CA ALA A 66 -13.29 -1.93 9.65
C ALA A 66 -12.93 -3.23 8.90
N GLU A 67 -12.89 -3.23 7.58
CA GLU A 67 -12.49 -4.38 6.77
C GLU A 67 -10.98 -4.64 6.80
N LEU A 68 -10.17 -3.68 7.25
CA LEU A 68 -8.73 -3.89 7.44
C LEU A 68 -8.46 -5.02 8.43
N GLU A 69 -9.32 -5.21 9.43
CA GLU A 69 -9.22 -6.32 10.39
C GLU A 69 -9.36 -7.70 9.71
N LYS A 70 -9.99 -7.75 8.54
CA LYS A 70 -10.15 -8.98 7.75
C LYS A 70 -8.87 -9.34 6.97
N ILE A 71 -7.94 -8.40 6.80
CA ILE A 71 -6.68 -8.64 6.10
C ILE A 71 -5.67 -9.26 7.07
N VAL A 72 -5.44 -10.55 6.90
CA VAL A 72 -4.48 -11.30 7.70
C VAL A 72 -3.12 -11.33 7.00
N LEU A 73 -2.13 -10.64 7.59
CA LEU A 73 -0.76 -10.64 7.11
C LEU A 73 0.15 -11.42 8.04
N ASN A 74 0.99 -12.28 7.46
CA ASN A 74 2.11 -12.83 8.21
C ASN A 74 3.24 -11.78 8.32
N ARG A 75 4.16 -11.99 9.27
CA ARG A 75 5.26 -11.05 9.55
C ARG A 75 6.13 -10.73 8.33
N HIS A 76 6.40 -11.72 7.50
CA HIS A 76 7.25 -11.55 6.32
C HIS A 76 6.56 -10.70 5.25
N LEU A 77 5.32 -11.05 4.89
CA LEU A 77 4.51 -10.31 3.92
C LEU A 77 4.31 -8.85 4.34
N ARG A 78 4.08 -8.62 5.63
CA ARG A 78 3.99 -7.29 6.23
C ARG A 78 5.26 -6.46 6.02
N GLN A 79 6.43 -7.04 6.29
CA GLN A 79 7.71 -6.34 6.14
C GLN A 79 7.98 -5.97 4.67
N GLU A 80 7.66 -6.87 3.75
CA GLU A 80 7.82 -6.64 2.33
C GLU A 80 6.86 -5.57 1.79
N LEU A 81 5.58 -5.59 2.20
CA LEU A 81 4.61 -4.54 1.84
C LEU A 81 5.04 -3.18 2.36
N LEU A 82 5.51 -3.11 3.60
CA LEU A 82 5.98 -1.87 4.20
C LEU A 82 7.14 -1.27 3.39
N ALA A 83 8.14 -2.10 3.04
CA ALA A 83 9.26 -1.66 2.21
C ALA A 83 8.80 -1.21 0.80
N ALA A 84 7.89 -1.95 0.18
CA ALA A 84 7.34 -1.62 -1.13
C ALA A 84 6.59 -0.29 -1.12
N TYR A 85 5.78 -0.03 -0.09
CA TYR A 85 5.03 1.23 0.02
C TYR A 85 5.91 2.42 0.40
N GLN A 86 6.97 2.21 1.18
CA GLN A 86 7.99 3.24 1.40
C GLN A 86 8.66 3.64 0.07
N LEU A 87 9.06 2.66 -0.73
CA LEU A 87 9.61 2.89 -2.07
C LEU A 87 8.59 3.63 -2.95
N PHE A 88 7.36 3.15 -3.02
CA PHE A 88 6.27 3.79 -3.76
C PHE A 88 6.13 5.27 -3.42
N LEU A 89 6.02 5.60 -2.13
CA LEU A 89 5.83 6.98 -1.71
C LEU A 89 7.06 7.85 -1.98
N SER A 90 8.28 7.30 -1.86
CA SER A 90 9.50 8.03 -2.24
C SER A 90 9.59 8.34 -3.73
N LEU A 91 8.98 7.52 -4.60
CA LEU A 91 8.93 7.74 -6.05
C LEU A 91 7.91 8.82 -6.42
N HIS A 92 6.83 8.94 -5.65
CA HIS A 92 5.66 9.77 -5.99
C HIS A 92 5.60 11.09 -5.22
N ILE A 93 6.24 11.19 -4.05
CA ILE A 93 6.16 12.37 -3.19
C ILE A 93 7.56 12.98 -3.06
N PRO A 94 7.79 14.19 -3.62
CA PRO A 94 9.01 14.95 -3.39
C PRO A 94 9.25 15.18 -1.89
N ASP A 95 10.51 15.17 -1.46
CA ASP A 95 10.91 15.40 -0.06
C ASP A 95 10.34 14.40 0.97
N PHE A 96 10.06 13.16 0.54
CA PHE A 96 9.50 12.09 1.38
C PHE A 96 10.18 11.89 2.74
N GLY A 97 11.48 12.20 2.85
CA GLY A 97 12.24 12.13 4.10
C GLY A 97 11.71 12.97 5.27
N GLU A 98 10.86 13.97 5.00
CA GLU A 98 10.20 14.80 6.04
C GLU A 98 8.78 14.34 6.41
N ILE A 99 8.20 13.35 5.73
CA ILE A 99 6.76 13.07 5.80
C ILE A 99 6.41 12.11 6.95
N LYS A 100 5.37 12.47 7.70
CA LYS A 100 4.72 11.67 8.77
C LYS A 100 4.15 10.32 8.31
N SER A 101 4.31 9.96 7.04
CA SER A 101 3.77 8.75 6.40
C SER A 101 4.43 7.47 6.89
N LEU A 102 5.73 7.52 7.25
CA LEU A 102 6.47 6.36 7.77
C LEU A 102 5.87 5.81 9.09
N PRO A 103 5.69 6.62 10.15
CA PRO A 103 4.99 6.18 11.35
C PRO A 103 3.57 5.68 11.09
N ILE A 104 2.85 6.30 10.17
CA ILE A 104 1.47 5.92 9.83
C ILE A 104 1.42 4.56 9.13
N LEU A 105 2.30 4.33 8.15
CA LEU A 105 2.48 3.04 7.48
C LEU A 105 2.81 1.93 8.46
N HIS A 106 3.73 2.22 9.39
CA HIS A 106 4.09 1.29 10.46
C HIS A 106 2.91 0.97 11.39
N GLU A 107 2.03 1.93 11.68
CA GLU A 107 0.90 1.69 12.58
C GLU A 107 -0.24 0.89 11.90
N VAL A 108 -0.45 1.08 10.60
CA VAL A 108 -1.49 0.35 9.83
C VAL A 108 -1.05 -1.07 9.51
N LEU A 109 0.22 -1.27 9.20
CA LEU A 109 0.75 -2.59 8.84
C LEU A 109 1.36 -3.33 10.04
N GLY A 110 1.72 -2.65 11.14
CA GLY A 110 2.50 -3.15 12.29
C GLY A 110 1.80 -4.07 13.27
#